data_AF-A0A952KWW3-F1
#
_entry.id   AF-A0A952KWW3-F1
#
_cell.length_a   1.000
_cell.length_b   1.000
_cell.length_c   1.000
_cell.angle_alpha   90.00
_cell.angle_beta   90.00
_cell.angle_gamma   90.00
#
_symmetry.space_group_name_H-M   'P 1'
#
loop_
_entity.id
_entity.type
_entity.pdbx_description
1 polymer ?
#
loop_
_entity_poly.entity_id
_entity_poly.type
_entity_poly.pdbx_seq_one_letter_code
_entity_poly.pdbx_strand_id
1 'polypeptide(L)' 'MSDPSTLEADIVRQREQLARTVDALSHKLDVKEQAGHKVAELKDAATTEGGRPRPALVLAAVAVAGGLALLVWWRRQH' A
#
# COMPACT_ATOMS: atom_id res chain seq x y z
N MET A 1 24.11 42.99 -20.04
CA MET A 1 22.70 42.83 -20.42
C MET A 1 22.49 41.38 -20.79
N SER A 2 21.63 40.67 -20.08
CA SER A 2 21.34 39.27 -20.41
C SER A 2 20.56 39.22 -21.71
N ASP A 3 21.09 38.47 -22.68
CA ASP A 3 20.50 38.30 -24.01
C ASP A 3 19.15 37.55 -23.89
N PRO A 4 18.04 38.08 -24.44
CA PRO A 4 16.70 37.50 -24.30
C PRO A 4 16.61 36.02 -24.72
N SER A 5 17.48 35.60 -25.64
CA SER A 5 17.60 34.20 -26.07
C SER A 5 17.98 33.23 -24.95
N THR A 6 18.78 33.68 -23.97
CA THR A 6 19.20 32.86 -22.82
C THR A 6 18.05 32.60 -21.85
N LEU A 7 17.13 33.55 -21.71
CA LEU A 7 15.99 33.46 -20.78
C LEU A 7 14.92 32.49 -21.31
N GLU A 8 14.70 32.45 -22.62
CA GLU A 8 13.78 31.50 -23.25
C GLU A 8 14.25 30.05 -23.10
N ALA A 9 15.56 29.80 -23.26
CA ALA A 9 16.15 28.48 -23.08
C ALA A 9 16.00 27.94 -21.64
N ASP A 10 16.09 28.81 -20.63
CA ASP A 10 15.90 28.43 -19.23
C ASP A 10 14.45 28.13 -18.87
N ILE A 11 13.49 28.86 -19.47
CA ILE A 11 12.05 28.57 -19.28
C ILE A 11 11.70 27.18 -19.83
N VAL A 12 12.23 26.81 -21.00
CA VAL A 12 12.01 25.46 -21.58
C VAL A 12 12.59 24.38 -20.66
N ARG A 13 13.84 24.55 -20.17
CA ARG A 13 14.45 23.62 -19.22
C ARG A 13 13.67 23.48 -17.92
N GLN A 14 13.17 24.57 -17.35
CA GLN A 14 12.39 24.52 -16.12
C GLN A 14 11.05 23.81 -16.30
N ARG A 15 10.38 24.00 -17.44
CA ARG A 15 9.13 23.28 -17.75
C ARG A 15 9.33 21.78 -17.85
N GLU A 16 10.43 21.31 -18.45
CA GLU A 16 10.76 19.89 -18.50
C GLU A 16 11.04 19.30 -17.09
N GLN A 17 11.75 20.05 -16.24
CA GLN A 17 12.01 19.60 -14.87
C GLN A 17 10.73 19.51 -14.02
N LEU A 18 9.80 20.45 -14.18
CA LEU A 18 8.50 20.41 -13.51
C LEU A 18 7.62 19.28 -14.05
N ALA A 19 7.62 19.04 -15.37
CA ALA A 19 6.90 17.93 -15.97
C ALA A 19 7.36 16.58 -15.40
N ARG A 20 8.67 16.36 -15.27
CA ARG A 20 9.22 15.17 -14.60
C ARG A 20 8.80 15.05 -13.13
N THR A 21 8.71 16.18 -12.43
CA THR A 21 8.34 16.19 -11.01
C THR A 21 6.85 15.87 -10.81
N VAL A 22 5.98 16.43 -11.65
CA VAL A 22 4.54 16.15 -11.65
C VAL A 22 4.30 14.68 -12.01
N ASP A 23 4.98 14.15 -13.02
CA ASP A 23 4.86 12.75 -13.41
C ASP A 23 5.25 11.79 -12.28
N ALA A 24 6.39 12.05 -11.61
CA ALA A 24 6.83 11.27 -10.46
C ALA A 24 5.85 11.36 -9.27
N LEU A 25 5.22 12.52 -9.04
CA LEU A 25 4.23 12.69 -7.97
C LEU A 25 2.92 11.99 -8.30
N SER A 26 2.44 12.09 -9.54
CA SER A 26 1.26 11.38 -10.04
C SER A 26 1.44 9.88 -9.90
N HIS A 27 2.60 9.34 -10.29
CA HIS A 27 2.92 7.93 -10.12
C HIS A 27 2.89 7.49 -8.64
N LYS A 28 3.44 8.30 -7.72
CA LYS A 28 3.39 7.98 -6.28
C LYS A 28 1.97 7.99 -5.72
N LEU A 29 1.13 8.91 -6.18
CA LEU A 29 -0.26 8.99 -5.74
C LEU A 29 -1.08 7.81 -6.25
N ASP A 30 -0.87 7.42 -7.51
CA ASP A 30 -1.50 6.25 -8.12
C ASP A 30 -1.17 4.96 -7.34
N VAL A 31 0.12 4.73 -7.02
CA VAL A 31 0.53 3.58 -6.20
C VAL A 31 -0.14 3.59 -4.82
N LYS A 32 -0.31 4.77 -4.21
CA LYS A 32 -0.98 4.89 -2.90
C LYS A 32 -2.47 4.59 -2.98
N GLU A 33 -3.14 5.03 -4.04
CA GLU A 33 -4.53 4.67 -4.31
C GLU A 33 -4.69 3.16 -4.54
N GLN A 34 -3.83 2.57 -5.37
CA GLN A 34 -3.84 1.13 -5.64
C GLN A 34 -3.63 0.31 -4.35
N ALA A 35 -2.68 0.71 -3.51
CA ALA A 35 -2.45 0.06 -2.22
C ALA A 35 -3.66 0.19 -1.29
N GLY A 36 -4.29 1.38 -1.25
CA GLY A 36 -5.50 1.62 -0.46
C GLY A 36 -6.68 0.75 -0.92
N HIS A 37 -6.90 0.66 -2.22
CA HIS A 37 -7.93 -0.21 -2.81
C HIS A 37 -7.71 -1.67 -2.45
N LYS A 38 -6.47 -2.17 -2.50
CA LYS A 38 -6.17 -3.56 -2.15
C LYS A 38 -6.44 -3.85 -0.68
N VAL A 39 -6.08 -2.92 0.22
CA VAL A 39 -6.37 -3.06 1.65
C VAL A 39 -7.87 -3.06 1.92
N ALA A 40 -8.63 -2.18 1.25
CA ALA A 40 -10.08 -2.13 1.37
C ALA A 40 -10.73 -3.44 0.90
N GLU A 41 -10.32 -3.96 -0.27
CA GLU A 41 -10.81 -5.23 -0.82
C GLU A 41 -10.55 -6.40 0.15
N LEU A 42 -9.34 -6.49 0.71
CA LEU A 42 -8.99 -7.52 1.69
C LEU A 42 -9.79 -7.38 2.99
N LYS A 43 -10.01 -6.14 3.45
CA LYS A 43 -10.81 -5.87 4.64
C LYS A 43 -12.27 -6.28 4.42
N ASP A 44 -12.85 -5.93 3.27
CA ASP A 44 -14.24 -6.30 2.94
C ASP A 44 -14.38 -7.82 2.79
N ALA A 45 -13.39 -8.50 2.20
CA ALA A 45 -13.37 -9.97 2.14
C ALA A 45 -13.26 -10.61 3.54
N ALA A 46 -12.49 -10.00 4.44
CA ALA A 46 -12.26 -10.50 5.80
C ALA A 46 -13.36 -10.11 6.80
N THR A 47 -14.21 -9.14 6.46
CA THR A 47 -15.26 -8.63 7.33
C THR A 47 -16.66 -8.98 6.80
N THR A 48 -17.64 -8.83 7.67
CA THR A 48 -19.08 -8.92 7.37
C THR A 48 -19.63 -7.52 7.09
N GLU A 49 -20.85 -7.39 6.57
CA GLU A 49 -21.48 -6.10 6.25
C GLU A 49 -21.49 -5.10 7.43
N GLY A 50 -21.45 -5.59 8.68
CA GLY A 50 -21.34 -4.76 9.88
C GLY A 50 -19.91 -4.36 10.29
N GLY A 51 -18.90 -4.58 9.43
CA GLY A 51 -17.49 -4.27 9.71
C GLY A 51 -16.82 -5.19 10.73
N ARG A 52 -17.50 -6.26 11.18
CA ARG A 52 -16.95 -7.25 12.10
C ARG A 52 -16.18 -8.33 11.34
N PRO A 53 -15.03 -8.81 11.84
CA PRO A 53 -14.32 -9.94 11.24
C PRO A 53 -15.26 -11.13 11.04
N ARG A 54 -15.17 -11.82 9.90
CA ARG A 54 -16.03 -12.98 9.63
C ARG A 54 -15.83 -14.03 10.72
N PRO A 55 -16.91 -14.54 11.36
CA PRO A 55 -16.78 -15.47 12.48
C PRO A 55 -16.03 -16.76 12.09
N ALA A 56 -16.17 -17.22 10.85
CA ALA A 56 -15.41 -18.35 10.32
C ALA A 56 -13.88 -18.09 10.31
N LEU A 57 -13.44 -16.86 9.98
CA LEU A 57 -12.01 -16.50 9.99
C LEU A 57 -11.46 -16.41 11.41
N VAL A 58 -12.25 -15.89 12.36
CA VAL A 58 -11.86 -15.84 13.77
C VAL A 58 -11.67 -17.26 14.32
N LEU A 59 -12.61 -18.16 14.07
CA LEU A 59 -12.52 -19.56 14.49
C LEU A 59 -11.31 -20.27 13.86
N ALA A 60 -11.07 -20.07 12.57
CA ALA A 60 -9.91 -20.62 11.87
C ALA A 60 -8.59 -20.12 12.47
N ALA A 61 -8.48 -18.81 12.76
CA ALA A 61 -7.30 -18.23 13.38
C ALA A 61 -7.02 -18.80 14.77
N VAL A 62 -8.06 -18.97 15.60
CA VAL A 62 -7.95 -19.59 16.93
C VAL A 62 -7.50 -21.06 16.81
N ALA A 63 -8.07 -21.82 15.88
CA ALA A 63 -7.70 -23.22 15.67
C ALA A 63 -6.23 -23.36 15.26
N VAL A 64 -5.75 -22.52 14.35
CA VAL A 64 -4.34 -22.50 13.92
C VAL A 64 -3.43 -22.11 15.08
N ALA A 65 -3.75 -21.04 15.82
CA ALA A 65 -2.95 -20.60 16.96
C ALA A 65 -2.88 -21.68 18.06
N GLY A 66 -4.02 -22.31 18.38
CA GLY A 66 -4.09 -23.42 19.33
C GLY A 66 -3.30 -24.64 18.86
N GLY A 67 -3.42 -25.02 17.59
CA GLY A 67 -2.66 -26.12 16.99
C GLY A 67 -1.16 -25.89 17.03
N LEU A 68 -0.70 -24.67 16.70
CA LEU A 68 0.72 -24.30 16.79
C LEU A 68 1.20 -24.30 18.24
N ALA A 69 0.41 -23.77 19.18
CA ALA A 69 0.77 -23.78 20.60
C ALA A 69 0.90 -25.22 21.14
N LEU A 70 -0.03 -26.11 20.79
CA LEU A 70 0.02 -27.53 21.14
C LEU A 70 1.23 -28.22 20.49
N LEU A 71 1.50 -27.97 19.21
CA LEU A 71 2.64 -28.53 18.51
C LEU A 71 3.97 -28.11 19.15
N VAL A 72 4.11 -26.83 19.49
CA VAL A 72 5.30 -26.30 20.18
C VAL A 72 5.43 -26.90 21.58
N TRP A 73 4.32 -27.01 22.32
CA TRP A 73 4.33 -27.64 23.64
C TRP A 73 4.74 -29.11 23.55
N TRP A 74 4.23 -29.86 22.58
CA TRP A 74 4.59 -31.25 22.36
C TRP A 74 6.06 -31.42 21.96
N ARG A 75 6.59 -30.51 21.12
CA ARG A 75 8.02 -30.44 20.78
C ARG A 75 8.94 -30.03 21.92
N ARG A 76 8.41 -29.43 22.99
CA ARG A 76 9.18 -29.05 24.17
C ARG A 76 9.17 -30.12 25.27
N GLN A 77 8.19 -31.02 25.23
CA GLN A 77 8.02 -32.10 26.20
C GLN A 77 8.67 -33.43 25.75
N HIS A 78 8.88 -33.61 24.45
CA HIS A 78 9.72 -34.65 23.86
C HIS A 78 11.17 -34.20 23.69
#